data_AF-A0A2S7QJP9-F1
#
_entry.id   AF-A0A2S7QJP9-F1
#
_cell.length_a   1.000
_cell.length_b   1.000
_cell.length_c   1.000
_cell.angle_alpha   90.00
_cell.angle_beta   90.00
_cell.angle_gamma   90.00
#
_symmetry.space_group_name_H-M   'P 1'
#
loop_
_entity.id
_entity.type
_entity.pdbx_description
1 polymer ?
#
loop_
_entity_poly.entity_id
_entity_poly.type
_entity_poly.pdbx_seq_one_letter_code
_entity_poly.pdbx_strand_id
1 'polypeptide(L)'
;MLRLTKSLLFAVATTTIGRVLAATPDQWRDRSIYQVFTDRFARTDSANTTACPSELYGYCGGTWRGIINKLDYIQDMGFTAIWISPVVEQVADPRRGFHGYSAQNLYGLNSHFGNASDLIALATALHERDMASIFFGNFRAK
;
A
#
# COMPACT_ATOMS: atom_id res chain seq x y z
N MET A 1 -66.75 16.18 -20.34
CA MET A 1 -65.43 16.44 -20.98
C MET A 1 -64.54 17.14 -19.97
N LEU A 2 -63.54 16.47 -19.39
CA LEU A 2 -62.33 17.13 -18.88
C LEU A 2 -61.24 16.06 -18.63
N ARG A 3 -60.17 16.08 -19.43
CA ARG A 3 -58.94 15.30 -19.18
C ARG A 3 -57.89 16.28 -18.66
N LEU A 4 -57.47 16.15 -17.40
CA LEU A 4 -56.25 16.79 -16.89
C LEU A 4 -55.12 15.75 -16.92
N THR A 5 -54.17 15.90 -17.84
CA THR A 5 -52.90 15.17 -17.83
C THR A 5 -51.90 15.95 -16.99
N LYS A 6 -51.54 15.44 -15.80
CA LYS A 6 -50.42 15.94 -15.00
C LYS A 6 -49.12 15.33 -15.53
N SER A 7 -48.31 16.12 -16.23
CA SER A 7 -46.94 15.75 -16.59
C SER A 7 -46.06 15.82 -15.34
N LEU A 8 -45.54 14.68 -14.91
CA LEU A 8 -44.56 14.58 -13.82
C LEU A 8 -43.15 14.72 -14.42
N LEU A 9 -42.46 15.83 -14.17
CA LEU A 9 -41.02 15.94 -14.44
C LEU A 9 -40.27 15.13 -13.37
N PHE A 10 -39.55 14.08 -13.78
CA PHE A 10 -38.58 13.39 -12.95
C PHE A 10 -37.23 14.11 -13.05
N ALA A 11 -36.77 14.71 -11.95
CA ALA A 11 -35.40 15.18 -11.83
C ALA A 11 -34.47 13.97 -11.56
N VAL A 12 -33.59 13.66 -12.51
CA VAL A 12 -32.58 12.61 -12.35
C VAL A 12 -31.41 13.21 -11.58
N ALA A 13 -31.27 12.84 -10.31
CA ALA A 13 -30.07 13.13 -9.54
C ALA A 13 -28.94 12.19 -10.01
N THR A 14 -27.99 12.71 -10.79
CA THR A 14 -26.76 12.00 -11.14
C THR A 14 -25.87 11.88 -9.90
N THR A 15 -25.94 10.74 -9.22
CA THR A 15 -24.95 10.34 -8.22
C THR A 15 -23.63 10.06 -8.92
N THR A 16 -22.61 10.88 -8.65
CA THR A 16 -21.23 10.60 -9.04
C THR A 16 -20.72 9.45 -8.18
N ILE A 17 -20.82 8.23 -8.69
CA ILE A 17 -20.15 7.07 -8.09
C ILE A 17 -18.66 7.32 -8.24
N GLY A 18 -17.97 7.58 -7.13
CA GLY A 18 -16.51 7.70 -7.11
C GLY A 18 -15.89 6.42 -7.67
N ARG A 19 -15.09 6.56 -8.74
CA ARG A 19 -14.36 5.42 -9.30
C ARG A 19 -13.35 4.92 -8.27
N VAL A 20 -13.43 3.64 -7.93
CA VAL A 20 -12.37 2.96 -7.19
C VAL A 20 -11.16 2.87 -8.11
N LEU A 21 -10.03 3.47 -7.72
CA LEU A 21 -8.76 3.43 -8.45
C LEU A 21 -8.01 2.11 -8.19
N ALA A 22 -8.67 0.98 -8.45
CA ALA A 22 -8.04 -0.33 -8.44
C ALA A 22 -7.82 -0.80 -9.88
N ALA A 23 -6.62 -1.29 -10.18
CA ALA A 23 -6.33 -1.88 -11.48
C ALA A 23 -7.07 -3.22 -11.64
N THR A 24 -7.66 -3.44 -12.81
CA THR A 24 -8.32 -4.71 -13.18
C THR A 24 -7.28 -5.81 -13.43
N PRO A 25 -7.67 -7.11 -13.40
CA PRO A 25 -6.76 -8.19 -13.74
C PRO A 25 -6.08 -8.02 -15.11
N ASP A 26 -6.79 -7.49 -16.10
CA ASP A 26 -6.22 -7.23 -17.43
C ASP A 26 -5.18 -6.10 -17.39
N GLN A 27 -5.41 -5.04 -16.61
CA GLN A 27 -4.42 -3.97 -16.39
C GLN A 27 -3.17 -4.44 -15.65
N TRP A 28 -3.26 -5.54 -14.89
CA TRP A 28 -2.11 -6.16 -14.21
C TRP A 28 -1.28 -7.06 -15.12
N ARG A 29 -1.80 -7.55 -16.25
CA ARG A 29 -1.06 -8.47 -17.15
C ARG A 29 0.22 -7.87 -17.71
N ASP A 30 0.22 -6.56 -17.93
CA ASP A 30 1.36 -5.82 -18.49
C ASP A 30 2.30 -5.27 -17.40
N ARG A 31 2.04 -5.58 -16.11
CA ARG A 31 2.85 -5.09 -15.00
C ARG A 31 3.96 -6.09 -14.64
N SER A 32 5.14 -5.57 -14.34
CA SER A 32 6.27 -6.32 -13.78
C SER A 32 6.45 -5.92 -12.32
N ILE A 33 6.45 -6.89 -11.41
CA ILE A 33 6.35 -6.65 -9.96
C ILE A 33 7.71 -6.84 -9.28
N TYR A 34 8.16 -5.82 -8.54
CA TYR A 34 9.28 -5.91 -7.62
C TYR A 34 8.79 -6.16 -6.20
N GLN A 35 9.10 -7.32 -5.61
CA GLN A 35 8.72 -7.62 -4.24
C GLN A 35 9.66 -6.93 -3.25
N VAL A 36 9.08 -6.17 -2.32
CA VAL A 36 9.78 -5.36 -1.33
C VAL A 36 9.43 -5.84 0.08
N PHE A 37 10.44 -6.30 0.80
CA PHE A 37 10.31 -6.52 2.23
C PHE A 37 10.57 -5.21 2.96
N THR A 38 9.50 -4.55 3.46
CA THR A 38 9.54 -3.14 3.90
C THR A 38 10.67 -2.88 4.91
N ASP A 39 10.82 -3.74 5.91
CA ASP A 39 11.83 -3.62 6.96
C ASP A 39 13.29 -3.75 6.47
N ARG A 40 13.50 -4.37 5.30
CA ARG A 40 14.84 -4.79 4.81
C ARG A 40 15.30 -4.05 3.57
N PHE A 41 14.41 -3.32 2.91
CA PHE A 41 14.72 -2.68 1.64
C PHE A 41 15.47 -1.36 1.80
N ALA A 42 14.88 -0.39 2.51
CA ALA A 42 15.47 0.94 2.63
C ALA A 42 14.97 1.67 3.89
N ARG A 43 15.89 2.35 4.56
CA ARG A 43 15.61 3.23 5.72
C ARG A 43 15.27 4.64 5.26
N THR A 44 14.51 5.39 6.07
CA THR A 44 14.27 6.83 5.83
C THR A 44 15.58 7.62 5.84
N ASP A 45 16.38 7.38 6.88
CA ASP A 45 17.71 7.97 7.04
C ASP A 45 18.76 6.96 6.58
N SER A 46 19.36 7.23 5.43
CA SER A 46 20.43 6.40 4.86
C SER A 46 21.76 6.54 5.62
N ALA A 47 21.93 7.58 6.44
CA ALA A 47 23.10 7.73 7.31
C ALA A 47 22.99 6.84 8.56
N ASN A 48 21.79 6.34 8.89
CA ASN A 48 21.61 5.38 9.96
C ASN A 48 22.19 4.00 9.59
N THR A 49 23.42 3.76 10.04
CA THR A 49 24.15 2.51 9.86
C THR A 49 23.93 1.51 11.00
N THR A 50 22.89 1.68 11.82
CA THR A 50 22.57 0.71 12.88
C THR A 50 22.42 -0.67 12.26
N ALA A 51 23.18 -1.61 12.80
CA ALA A 51 23.18 -2.98 12.31
C ALA A 51 21.77 -3.59 12.44
N CYS A 52 21.35 -4.30 11.39
CA CYS A 52 20.21 -5.20 11.48
C CYS A 52 20.55 -6.28 12.54
N PRO A 53 19.61 -6.68 13.41
CA PRO A 53 19.88 -7.70 14.43
C PRO A 53 20.50 -8.96 13.83
N SER A 54 21.56 -9.47 14.46
CA SER A 54 22.39 -10.58 13.95
C SER A 54 21.61 -11.88 13.75
N GLU A 55 20.56 -12.12 14.55
CA GLU A 55 19.71 -13.30 14.43
C GLU A 55 18.68 -13.20 13.30
N LEU A 56 18.67 -12.11 12.50
CA LEU A 56 17.66 -11.79 11.47
C LEU A 56 16.20 -11.67 11.99
N TYR A 57 16.00 -11.88 13.30
CA TYR A 57 14.77 -11.63 14.02
C TYR A 57 14.80 -10.22 14.63
N GLY A 58 13.80 -9.41 14.28
CA GLY A 58 13.70 -8.02 14.72
C GLY A 58 13.64 -7.04 13.55
N TYR A 59 13.23 -5.81 13.86
CA TYR A 59 13.19 -4.72 12.89
C TYR A 59 14.60 -4.22 12.58
N CYS A 60 14.89 -4.09 11.30
CA CYS A 60 16.10 -3.48 10.78
C CYS A 60 15.88 -2.02 10.40
N GLY A 61 14.64 -1.53 10.42
CA GLY A 61 14.30 -0.11 10.35
C GLY A 61 13.99 0.39 8.94
N GLY A 62 13.65 -0.52 8.03
CA GLY A 62 13.12 -0.14 6.73
C GLY A 62 11.71 0.45 6.84
N THR A 63 11.38 1.39 5.96
CA THR A 63 10.17 2.23 6.06
C THR A 63 9.57 2.52 4.69
N TRP A 64 8.31 2.96 4.65
CA TRP A 64 7.69 3.41 3.40
C TRP A 64 8.39 4.64 2.81
N ARG A 65 8.87 5.56 3.64
CA ARG A 65 9.67 6.70 3.17
C ARG A 65 10.99 6.26 2.55
N GLY A 66 11.66 5.27 3.14
CA GLY A 66 12.83 4.64 2.55
C GLY A 66 12.56 4.01 1.19
N ILE A 67 11.40 3.37 1.01
CA ILE A 67 10.97 2.85 -0.30
C ILE A 67 10.81 4.00 -1.31
N ILE A 68 10.12 5.09 -0.93
CA ILE A 68 9.96 6.29 -1.79
C ILE A 68 11.32 6.79 -2.28
N ASN A 69 12.30 6.88 -1.37
CA ASN A 69 13.66 7.35 -1.67
C ASN A 69 14.44 6.42 -2.63
N LYS A 70 13.89 5.24 -2.96
CA LYS A 70 14.52 4.22 -3.81
C LYS A 70 13.62 3.79 -4.98
N LEU A 71 12.55 4.53 -5.29
CA LEU A 71 11.70 4.22 -6.44
C LEU A 71 12.46 4.31 -7.76
N ASP A 72 13.43 5.23 -7.90
CA ASP A 72 14.28 5.32 -9.09
C ASP A 72 15.03 3.99 -9.33
N TYR A 73 15.64 3.42 -8.27
CA TYR A 73 16.33 2.13 -8.37
C TYR A 73 15.43 1.00 -8.89
N ILE A 74 14.17 0.96 -8.44
CA ILE A 74 13.20 -0.06 -8.88
C ILE A 74 12.77 0.20 -10.33
N GLN A 75 12.49 1.46 -10.66
CA GLN A 75 12.00 1.87 -11.97
C GLN A 75 13.07 1.73 -13.06
N ASP A 76 14.33 2.03 -12.76
CA ASP A 76 15.46 1.91 -13.67
C ASP A 76 15.74 0.45 -14.08
N MET A 77 15.33 -0.52 -13.24
CA MET A 77 15.34 -1.95 -13.59
C MET A 77 14.18 -2.37 -14.51
N GLY A 78 13.22 -1.47 -14.79
CA GLY A 78 12.06 -1.72 -15.65
C GLY A 78 10.83 -2.30 -14.93
N PHE A 79 10.80 -2.31 -13.60
CA PHE A 79 9.60 -2.73 -12.86
C PHE A 79 8.54 -1.64 -12.88
N THR A 80 7.28 -2.04 -13.04
CA THR A 80 6.12 -1.15 -13.14
C THR A 80 5.15 -1.31 -11.99
N ALA A 81 5.48 -2.15 -11.01
CA ALA A 81 4.73 -2.31 -9.77
C ALA A 81 5.63 -2.75 -8.62
N ILE A 82 5.20 -2.48 -7.40
CA ILE A 82 5.80 -3.04 -6.18
C ILE A 82 4.81 -3.88 -5.39
N TRP A 83 5.31 -4.90 -4.70
CA TRP A 83 4.55 -5.66 -3.70
C TRP A 83 5.24 -5.52 -2.36
N ILE A 84 4.60 -4.81 -1.42
CA ILE A 84 5.17 -4.55 -0.09
C ILE A 84 4.67 -5.54 0.98
N SER A 85 5.41 -5.65 2.09
CA SER A 85 4.98 -6.38 3.29
C SER A 85 3.60 -5.91 3.80
N PRO A 86 2.83 -6.76 4.52
CA PRO A 86 1.54 -6.35 5.07
C PRO A 86 1.69 -5.12 5.99
N VAL A 87 0.76 -4.18 5.84
CA VAL A 87 0.86 -2.83 6.44
C VAL A 87 0.26 -2.73 7.83
N VAL A 88 -0.55 -3.71 8.23
CA VAL A 88 -1.36 -3.67 9.45
C VAL A 88 -0.52 -3.83 10.71
N GLU A 89 -1.03 -3.34 11.82
CA GLU A 89 -0.40 -3.45 13.14
C GLU A 89 -0.17 -4.91 13.53
N GLN A 90 1.02 -5.17 14.07
CA GLN A 90 1.54 -6.49 14.39
C GLN A 90 1.60 -6.71 15.89
N VAL A 91 1.76 -7.97 16.31
CA VAL A 91 2.09 -8.29 17.71
C VAL A 91 3.27 -7.46 18.21
N ALA A 92 3.22 -7.07 19.49
CA ALA A 92 4.26 -6.26 20.13
C ALA A 92 5.65 -6.90 20.14
N ASP A 93 5.77 -8.23 19.96
CA ASP A 93 7.06 -8.91 19.85
C ASP A 93 7.78 -8.53 18.55
N PRO A 94 8.88 -7.76 18.61
CA PRO A 94 9.59 -7.30 17.41
C PRO A 94 10.20 -8.46 16.62
N ARG A 95 10.46 -9.62 17.24
CA ARG A 95 10.96 -10.83 16.56
C ARG A 95 9.92 -11.45 15.63
N ARG A 96 8.65 -11.03 15.73
CA ARG A 96 7.52 -11.57 14.97
C ARG A 96 6.79 -10.53 14.12
N GLY A 97 6.96 -9.25 14.43
CA GLY A 97 6.28 -8.17 13.70
C GLY A 97 6.99 -7.72 12.42
N PHE A 98 8.32 -7.84 12.35
CA PHE A 98 9.14 -7.23 11.30
C PHE A 98 8.76 -7.62 9.86
N HIS A 99 8.19 -8.82 9.67
CA HIS A 99 7.76 -9.32 8.37
C HIS A 99 6.31 -8.94 7.98
N GLY A 100 5.50 -8.46 8.93
CA GLY A 100 4.11 -8.06 8.69
C GLY A 100 3.05 -9.18 8.75
N TYR A 101 3.43 -10.43 9.05
CA TYR A 101 2.51 -11.58 9.00
C TYR A 101 1.97 -12.07 10.35
N SER A 102 2.28 -11.37 11.44
CA SER A 102 1.79 -11.62 12.81
C SER A 102 0.81 -10.52 13.23
N ALA A 103 -0.26 -10.34 12.46
CA ALA A 103 -1.23 -9.24 12.65
C ALA A 103 -1.92 -9.32 14.02
N GLN A 104 -2.03 -8.17 14.70
CA GLN A 104 -2.76 -8.01 15.96
C GLN A 104 -3.99 -7.14 15.80
N ASN A 105 -3.90 -6.08 14.99
CA ASN A 105 -4.99 -5.14 14.75
C ASN A 105 -5.07 -4.78 13.26
N LEU A 106 -6.16 -5.17 12.60
CA LEU A 106 -6.36 -4.94 11.17
C LEU A 106 -6.72 -3.48 10.83
N TYR A 107 -7.09 -2.68 11.83
CA TYR A 107 -7.41 -1.26 11.67
C TYR A 107 -6.25 -0.33 12.05
N GLY A 108 -5.18 -0.88 12.63
CA GLY A 108 -3.95 -0.16 12.93
C GLY A 108 -2.90 -0.37 11.85
N LEU A 109 -1.93 0.54 11.77
CA LEU A 109 -0.76 0.41 10.91
C LEU A 109 0.45 -0.04 11.73
N ASN A 110 1.37 -0.77 11.09
CA ASN A 110 2.66 -1.08 11.70
C ASN A 110 3.51 0.19 11.81
N SER A 111 3.58 0.75 13.02
CA SER A 111 4.28 2.01 13.31
C SER A 111 5.79 1.95 13.01
N HIS A 112 6.38 0.75 12.93
CA HIS A 112 7.79 0.60 12.52
C HIS A 112 8.03 0.93 11.03
N PHE A 113 7.01 0.83 10.18
CA PHE A 113 7.13 1.14 8.75
C PHE A 113 6.84 2.62 8.43
N GLY A 114 6.13 3.31 9.32
CA GLY A 114 5.73 4.70 9.17
C GLY A 114 4.33 4.95 9.72
N ASN A 115 3.78 6.12 9.41
CA ASN A 115 2.40 6.48 9.75
C ASN A 115 1.49 6.48 8.50
N ALA A 116 0.21 6.80 8.67
CA ALA A 116 -0.76 6.80 7.56
C ALA A 116 -0.38 7.78 6.42
N SER A 117 0.20 8.94 6.73
CA SER A 117 0.61 9.90 5.70
C SER A 117 1.81 9.39 4.90
N ASP A 118 2.70 8.60 5.50
CA ASP A 118 3.80 7.95 4.78
C ASP A 118 3.30 6.88 3.80
N LEU A 119 2.30 6.10 4.19
CA LEU A 119 1.69 5.09 3.30
C LEU A 119 0.94 5.75 2.14
N ILE A 120 0.20 6.82 2.41
CA ILE A 120 -0.45 7.64 1.36
C ILE A 120 0.62 8.24 0.44
N ALA A 121 1.70 8.79 0.98
CA ALA A 121 2.78 9.35 0.19
C ALA A 121 3.45 8.30 -0.71
N LEU A 122 3.59 7.05 -0.25
CA LEU A 122 4.11 5.96 -1.08
C LEU A 122 3.17 5.65 -2.24
N ALA A 123 1.87 5.53 -1.99
CA ALA A 123 0.88 5.30 -3.03
C ALA A 123 0.86 6.46 -4.06
N THR A 124 0.90 7.71 -3.59
CA THR A 124 0.97 8.90 -4.45
C THR A 124 2.23 8.88 -5.32
N ALA A 125 3.40 8.65 -4.73
CA ALA A 125 4.67 8.64 -5.45
C ALA A 125 4.73 7.52 -6.52
N LEU A 126 4.11 6.37 -6.27
CA LEU A 126 3.97 5.30 -7.26
C LEU A 126 3.06 5.73 -8.41
N HIS A 127 1.88 6.30 -8.11
CA HIS A 127 0.94 6.74 -9.15
C HIS A 127 1.50 7.87 -10.02
N GLU A 128 2.27 8.80 -9.44
CA GLU A 128 2.98 9.87 -10.19
C GLU A 128 4.00 9.30 -11.20
N ARG A 129 4.43 8.06 -11.00
CA ARG A 129 5.37 7.32 -11.86
C ARG A 129 4.70 6.29 -12.76
N ASP A 130 3.37 6.26 -12.82
CA ASP A 130 2.57 5.18 -13.44
C ASP A 130 3.00 3.78 -12.95
N MET A 131 3.32 3.67 -11.66
CA MET A 131 3.60 2.41 -10.98
C MET A 131 2.40 1.99 -10.12
N ALA A 132 2.17 0.67 -10.02
CA ALA A 132 1.12 0.11 -9.17
C ALA A 132 1.69 -0.49 -7.87
N SER A 133 0.83 -0.70 -6.87
CA SER A 133 1.17 -1.41 -5.63
C SER A 133 0.20 -2.53 -5.30
N ILE A 134 0.73 -3.64 -4.77
CA ILE A 134 -0.04 -4.67 -4.09
C ILE A 134 0.09 -4.46 -2.57
N PHE A 135 -1.04 -4.20 -1.90
CA PHE A 135 -1.14 -4.15 -0.44
C PHE A 135 -1.68 -5.47 0.10
N PHE A 136 -0.97 -6.06 1.06
CA PHE A 136 -1.41 -7.32 1.69
C PHE A 136 -2.25 -7.04 2.94
N GLY A 137 -3.49 -7.54 2.94
CA GLY A 137 -4.29 -7.74 4.14
C GLY A 137 -4.14 -9.19 4.60
N ASN A 138 -3.80 -9.42 5.87
CA ASN A 138 -3.55 -10.76 6.37
C ASN A 138 -4.88 -11.45 6.72
N PHE A 139 -5.51 -12.09 5.74
CA PHE A 139 -6.75 -12.85 5.93
C PHE A 139 -6.42 -14.34 6.05
N ARG A 140 -6.48 -14.90 7.27
CA ARG A 140 -6.62 -16.36 7.41
C ARG A 140 -8.05 -16.71 7.07
N ALA A 141 -8.26 -17.32 5.90
CA ALA A 141 -9.44 -18.16 5.70
C ALA A 141 -9.36 -19.30 6.74
N LYS A 142 -10.38 -19.41 7.58
CA LYS A 142 -10.61 -20.61 8.38
C LYS A 142 -11.29 -21.66 7.50
#